data_AF-A0A401P633-F1
#
_entry.id   AF-A0A401P633-F1
#
_cell.length_a   1.000
_cell.length_b   1.000
_cell.length_c   1.000
_cell.angle_alpha   90.00
_cell.angle_beta   90.00
_cell.angle_gamma   90.00
#
_symmetry.space_group_name_H-M   'P 1'
#
loop_
_entity.id
_entity.type
_entity.pdbx_description
1 polymer ?
#
loop_
_entity_poly.entity_id
_entity_poly.type
_entity_poly.pdbx_seq_one_letter_code
_entity_poly.pdbx_strand_id
1 'polypeptide(L)'
;MIQSLLEAFNHRIKLKLYIDHLTALCLERNPQVLAGLPSLPVNEEEEDEVSRERQLQSLTPEQLAEELERGEKGNLALQEYTDNLLQRISDLCPDVLEQVIQMLEEAA
;
A
#
# COMPACT_ATOMS: atom_id res chain seq x y z
N MET A 1 -20.61 2.72 5.91
CA MET A 1 -19.85 3.91 5.46
C MET A 1 -18.54 4.02 6.22
N ILE A 2 -18.55 4.22 7.55
CA ILE A 2 -17.31 4.27 8.35
C ILE A 2 -16.51 2.96 8.28
N GLN A 3 -17.16 1.80 8.38
CA GLN A 3 -16.50 0.49 8.25
C GLN A 3 -15.70 0.36 6.94
N SER A 4 -16.31 0.73 5.80
CA SER A 4 -15.68 0.66 4.48
C SER A 4 -14.48 1.61 4.35
N LEU A 5 -14.55 2.77 5.00
CA LEU A 5 -13.44 3.72 5.08
C LEU A 5 -12.28 3.18 5.90
N LEU A 6 -12.57 2.50 7.03
CA LEU A 6 -11.56 1.83 7.85
C LEU A 6 -10.95 0.64 7.13
N GLU A 7 -11.72 -0.15 6.39
CA GLU A 7 -11.20 -1.22 5.54
C GLU A 7 -10.28 -0.66 4.44
N ALA A 8 -10.69 0.43 3.77
CA ALA A 8 -9.85 1.09 2.77
C ALA A 8 -8.55 1.65 3.38
N PHE A 9 -8.64 2.23 4.58
CA PHE A 9 -7.48 2.72 5.32
C PHE A 9 -6.52 1.59 5.74
N ASN A 10 -7.04 0.51 6.29
CA ASN A 10 -6.24 -0.67 6.63
C ASN A 10 -5.59 -1.30 5.39
N HIS A 11 -6.33 -1.39 4.30
CA HIS A 11 -5.79 -1.87 3.03
C HIS A 11 -4.66 -0.98 2.53
N ARG A 12 -4.80 0.34 2.65
CA ARG A 12 -3.74 1.31 2.35
C ARG A 12 -2.47 1.06 3.17
N ILE A 13 -2.62 0.91 4.48
CA ILE A 13 -1.49 0.65 5.39
C ILE A 13 -0.78 -0.65 5.00
N LYS A 14 -1.55 -1.73 4.77
CA LYS A 14 -1.00 -3.02 4.35
C LYS A 14 -0.23 -2.90 3.02
N LEU A 15 -0.78 -2.20 2.04
CA LEU A 15 -0.11 -1.96 0.76
C LEU A 15 1.20 -1.18 0.94
N LYS A 16 1.20 -0.12 1.76
CA LYS A 16 2.43 0.64 2.05
C LYS A 16 3.49 -0.24 2.70
N LEU A 17 3.13 -0.99 3.75
CA LEU A 17 4.05 -1.91 4.42
C LEU A 17 4.61 -2.97 3.45
N TYR A 18 3.75 -3.48 2.57
CA TYR A 18 4.16 -4.43 1.54
C TYR A 18 5.14 -3.81 0.54
N ILE A 19 4.84 -2.60 0.06
CA ILE A 19 5.74 -1.86 -0.83
C ILE A 19 7.08 -1.57 -0.15
N ASP A 20 7.08 -1.12 1.11
CA ASP A 20 8.31 -0.87 1.88
C ASP A 20 9.14 -2.15 2.04
N HIS A 21 8.47 -3.27 2.33
CA HIS A 21 9.13 -4.58 2.41
C HIS A 21 9.74 -5.00 1.08
N LEU A 22 8.98 -4.92 -0.02
CA LEU A 22 9.48 -5.20 -1.37
C LEU A 22 10.66 -4.28 -1.73
N THR A 23 10.56 -3.00 -1.40
CA THR A 23 11.60 -2.01 -1.66
C THR A 23 12.88 -2.34 -0.90
N ALA A 24 12.77 -2.71 0.38
CA ALA A 24 13.91 -3.17 1.18
C ALA A 24 14.58 -4.42 0.57
N LEU A 25 13.80 -5.44 0.20
CA LEU A 25 14.30 -6.63 -0.46
C LEU A 25 15.00 -6.30 -1.79
N CYS A 26 14.44 -5.37 -2.57
CA CYS A 26 15.04 -4.90 -3.81
C CYS A 26 16.35 -4.18 -3.55
N LEU A 27 16.46 -3.32 -2.53
CA LEU A 27 17.71 -2.63 -2.19
C LEU A 27 18.82 -3.60 -1.82
N GLU A 28 18.51 -4.67 -1.09
CA GLU A 28 19.48 -5.68 -0.68
C GLU A 28 19.94 -6.57 -1.84
N ARG A 29 19.05 -6.89 -2.78
CA ARG A 29 19.33 -7.81 -3.90
C ARG A 29 19.80 -7.08 -5.15
N ASN A 30 19.03 -6.11 -5.62
CA ASN A 30 19.31 -5.33 -6.82
C ASN A 30 18.64 -3.94 -6.79
N PRO A 31 19.36 -2.89 -6.37
CA PRO A 31 18.79 -1.55 -6.26
C PRO A 31 18.39 -0.95 -7.61
N GLN A 32 18.81 -1.52 -8.75
CA GLN A 32 18.37 -1.06 -10.08
C GLN A 32 16.89 -1.33 -10.35
N VAL A 33 16.26 -2.27 -9.64
CA VAL A 33 14.81 -2.52 -9.71
C VAL A 33 14.01 -1.25 -9.35
N LEU A 34 14.54 -0.47 -8.42
CA LEU A 34 13.92 0.76 -7.93
C LEU A 34 14.28 1.98 -8.79
N ALA A 35 15.28 1.85 -9.67
CA ALA A 35 15.71 2.94 -10.53
C ALA A 35 14.62 3.23 -11.58
N GLY A 36 13.98 4.40 -11.44
CA GLY A 36 12.91 4.83 -12.35
C GLY A 36 11.50 4.47 -11.90
N LEU A 37 11.31 3.93 -10.70
CA LEU A 37 9.99 3.89 -10.08
C LEU A 37 9.56 5.32 -9.68
N PRO A 38 8.27 5.66 -9.79
CA PRO A 38 7.77 6.93 -9.31
C PRO A 38 8.02 7.08 -7.81
N SER A 39 8.14 8.30 -7.31
CA SER A 39 8.24 8.49 -5.86
C SER A 39 6.99 7.94 -5.19
N LEU A 40 7.15 7.08 -4.18
CA LEU A 40 6.06 6.62 -3.32
C LEU A 40 5.20 7.83 -2.90
N PRO A 41 3.86 7.76 -3.04
CA PRO A 41 3.00 8.85 -2.60
C PRO A 41 3.24 9.08 -1.10
N VAL A 42 3.84 10.24 -0.80
CA VAL A 42 4.41 10.59 0.51
C VAL A 42 3.32 10.65 1.58
N ASN A 43 3.59 9.95 2.69
CA ASN A 43 3.14 10.18 4.07
C ASN A 43 1.86 11.01 4.25
N GLU A 44 0.72 10.34 4.18
CA GLU A 44 -0.28 10.59 5.21
C GLU A 44 0.32 10.06 6.52
N GLU A 45 0.33 10.89 7.56
CA GLU A 45 0.80 10.54 8.90
C GLU A 45 0.32 9.13 9.27
N GLU A 46 1.18 8.32 9.91
CA GLU A 46 0.81 7.00 10.43
C GLU A 46 -0.23 7.19 11.56
N GLU A 47 -1.45 7.49 11.16
CA GLU A 47 -2.62 7.58 12.02
C GLU A 47 -3.00 6.16 12.40
N ASP A 48 -3.19 5.89 13.68
CA ASP A 48 -3.68 4.60 14.11
C ASP A 48 -5.16 4.44 13.75
N GLU A 49 -5.63 3.19 13.63
CA GLU A 49 -7.02 2.89 13.28
C GLU A 49 -8.04 3.57 14.21
N VAL A 50 -7.71 3.72 15.50
CA VAL A 50 -8.62 4.33 16.49
C VAL A 50 -8.73 5.84 16.28
N SER A 51 -7.61 6.50 16.00
CA SER A 51 -7.56 7.92 15.64
C SER A 51 -8.33 8.19 14.33
N ARG A 52 -8.11 7.35 13.31
CA ARG A 52 -8.84 7.38 12.04
C ARG A 52 -10.34 7.21 12.26
N GLU A 53 -10.75 6.21 13.04
CA GLU A 53 -12.16 5.95 13.32
C GLU A 53 -12.84 7.14 14.01
N ARG A 54 -12.20 7.74 15.02
CA ARG A 54 -12.74 8.92 15.70
C ARG A 54 -12.88 10.11 14.78
N GLN A 55 -11.90 10.33 13.89
CA GLN A 55 -11.97 11.38 12.90
C GLN A 55 -13.16 11.14 11.96
N LEU A 56 -13.31 9.93 11.42
CA LEU A 56 -14.43 9.57 10.56
C LEU A 56 -15.79 9.73 11.26
N GLN A 57 -15.89 9.37 12.55
CA GLN A 57 -17.12 9.57 13.33
C GLN A 57 -17.49 11.06 13.52
N SER A 58 -16.51 11.96 13.41
CA SER A 58 -16.72 13.41 13.53
C SER A 58 -17.11 14.11 12.22
N LEU A 59 -16.99 13.43 11.08
CA LEU A 59 -17.26 13.97 9.74
C LEU A 59 -18.74 13.87 9.36
N THR A 60 -19.19 14.76 8.47
CA THR A 60 -20.54 14.68 7.89
C THR A 60 -20.63 13.58 6.82
N PRO A 61 -21.84 13.12 6.47
CA PRO A 61 -22.03 12.11 5.41
C PRO A 61 -21.44 12.51 4.06
N GLU A 62 -21.50 13.79 3.67
CA GLU A 62 -20.87 14.28 2.43
C GLU A 62 -19.35 14.16 2.50
N GLN A 63 -18.75 14.57 3.62
CA GLN A 63 -17.30 14.45 3.83
C GLN A 63 -16.86 12.99 3.85
N LEU A 64 -17.64 12.10 4.47
CA LEU A 64 -17.36 10.66 4.46
C LEU A 64 -17.37 10.06 3.04
N ALA A 65 -18.25 10.54 2.16
CA ALA A 65 -18.29 10.11 0.77
C ALA A 65 -17.06 10.61 -0.02
N GLU A 66 -16.63 11.86 0.21
CA GLU A 66 -15.40 12.41 -0.38
C GLU A 66 -14.14 11.68 0.12
N GLU A 67 -14.06 11.38 1.41
CA GLU A 67 -12.97 10.56 1.99
C GLU A 67 -12.95 9.16 1.37
N LEU A 68 -14.10 8.57 1.08
CA LEU A 68 -14.18 7.22 0.51
C LEU A 68 -13.62 7.23 -0.90
N GLU A 69 -14.06 8.19 -1.73
CA GLU A 69 -13.58 8.32 -3.10
C GLU A 69 -12.07 8.60 -3.14
N ARG A 70 -11.56 9.46 -2.23
CA ARG A 70 -10.13 9.74 -2.10
C ARG A 70 -9.35 8.53 -1.58
N GLY A 71 -9.95 7.79 -0.65
CA GLY A 71 -9.48 6.52 -0.12
C GLY A 71 -9.22 5.50 -1.23
N GLU A 72 -10.26 5.27 -2.03
CA GLU A 72 -10.25 4.34 -3.17
C GLU A 72 -9.25 4.76 -4.25
N LYS A 73 -9.23 6.04 -4.64
CA LYS A 73 -8.26 6.56 -5.63
C LYS A 73 -6.82 6.37 -5.17
N GLY A 74 -6.52 6.67 -3.90
CA GLY A 74 -5.18 6.47 -3.36
C GLY A 74 -4.81 5.00 -3.21
N ASN A 75 -5.77 4.11 -2.91
CA ASN A 75 -5.54 2.67 -2.91
C ASN A 75 -5.23 2.15 -4.31
N LEU A 76 -5.98 2.60 -5.32
CA LEU A 76 -5.72 2.25 -6.70
C LEU A 76 -4.31 2.68 -7.13
N ALA A 77 -3.91 3.91 -6.82
CA ALA A 77 -2.57 4.41 -7.13
C ALA A 77 -1.45 3.59 -6.45
N LEU A 78 -1.66 3.17 -5.19
CA LEU A 78 -0.72 2.30 -4.47
C LEU A 78 -0.70 0.88 -5.04
N GLN A 79 -1.85 0.35 -5.47
CA GLN A 79 -1.90 -0.93 -6.17
C GLN A 79 -1.16 -0.86 -7.51
N GLU A 80 -1.42 0.15 -8.33
CA GLU A 80 -0.70 0.36 -9.60
C GLU A 80 0.81 0.49 -9.37
N TYR A 81 1.23 1.19 -8.30
CA TYR A 81 2.63 1.25 -7.90
C TYR A 81 3.19 -0.14 -7.58
N THR A 82 2.46 -0.90 -6.76
CA THR A 82 2.84 -2.24 -6.33
C THR A 82 2.96 -3.18 -7.53
N ASP A 83 2.01 -3.13 -8.45
CA ASP A 83 1.99 -3.94 -9.67
C ASP A 83 3.17 -3.61 -10.58
N ASN A 84 3.49 -2.32 -10.76
CA ASN A 84 4.68 -1.90 -11.51
C ASN A 84 5.98 -2.38 -10.82
N LEU A 85 6.05 -2.29 -9.49
CA LEU A 85 7.20 -2.78 -8.72
C LEU A 85 7.33 -4.31 -8.86
N LEU A 86 6.25 -5.07 -8.73
CA LEU A 86 6.24 -6.52 -8.90
C LEU A 86 6.63 -6.96 -10.31
N GLN A 87 6.20 -6.22 -11.33
CA GLN A 87 6.61 -6.46 -12.71
C GLN A 87 8.12 -6.26 -12.87
N ARG A 88 8.65 -5.16 -12.33
CA ARG A 88 10.10 -4.89 -12.34
C ARG A 88 10.89 -5.95 -11.58
N ILE A 89 10.39 -6.37 -10.42
CA ILE A 89 10.98 -7.45 -9.64
C ILE A 89 11.01 -8.73 -10.47
N SER A 90 9.91 -9.07 -11.14
CA SER A 90 9.83 -10.27 -11.99
C SER A 90 10.85 -10.24 -13.14
N ASP A 91 11.09 -9.07 -13.73
CA ASP A 91 12.01 -8.91 -14.86
C ASP A 91 13.50 -8.93 -14.44
N LEU A 92 13.81 -8.41 -13.25
CA LEU A 92 15.20 -8.14 -12.82
C LEU A 92 15.68 -9.01 -11.65
N CYS A 93 14.77 -9.53 -10.83
CA CYS A 93 15.02 -10.28 -9.59
C CYS A 93 13.86 -11.25 -9.25
N PRO A 94 13.60 -12.28 -10.08
CA PRO A 94 12.51 -13.23 -9.84
C PRO A 94 12.63 -13.97 -8.50
N ASP A 95 13.83 -14.15 -7.96
CA ASP A 95 14.07 -14.77 -6.65
C ASP A 95 13.44 -13.99 -5.47
N VAL A 96 13.25 -12.68 -5.62
CA VAL A 96 12.54 -11.86 -4.62
C VAL A 96 11.04 -12.13 -4.69
N LEU A 97 10.50 -12.30 -5.90
CA LEU A 97 9.09 -12.65 -6.10
C LEU A 97 8.77 -14.01 -5.47
N GLU A 98 9.65 -15.00 -5.66
CA GLU A 98 9.51 -16.34 -5.07
C GLU A 98 9.45 -16.30 -3.54
N GLN A 99 10.35 -15.55 -2.89
CA GLN A 99 10.34 -15.42 -1.42
C GLN A 99 9.05 -14.77 -0.90
N VAL A 100 8.50 -13.81 -1.63
CA VAL A 100 7.26 -13.14 -1.26
C VAL A 100 6.06 -14.06 -1.41
N ILE A 101 5.99 -14.83 -2.49
CA ILE A 101 4.96 -15.87 -2.69
C ILE A 101 5.02 -16.89 -1.56
N GLN A 102 6.23 -17.35 -1.21
CA GLN A 102 6.42 -18.34 -0.15
C GLN A 102 5.96 -17.82 1.22
N MET A 103 6.27 -16.56 1.58
CA MET A 103 5.75 -15.97 2.82
C MET A 103 4.22 -15.82 2.81
N LEU A 104 3.62 -15.47 1.66
CA LEU A 104 2.16 -15.36 1.55
C LEU A 104 1.47 -16.73 1.66
N GLU A 105 2.07 -17.78 1.10
CA GLU A 105 1.59 -19.16 1.23
C GLU A 105 1.73 -19.70 2.66
N GLU A 106 2.76 -19.31 3.40
CA GLU A 106 2.93 -19.69 4.81
C GLU A 106 2.02 -18.91 5.77
N ALA A 107 1.54 -17.74 5.36
CA ALA A 107 0.65 -16.87 6.14
C ALA A 107 -0.86 -17.14 5.91
N ALA A 108 -1.21 -18.03 4.97
CA ALA A 108 -2.58 -18.40 4.60
C ALA A 108 -3.05 -19.70 5.28
#